data_AF-A0A7L5ZKA5-F1
#
_entry.id   AF-A0A7L5ZKA5-F1
#
_cell.length_a   1.000
_cell.length_b   1.000
_cell.length_c   1.000
_cell.angle_alpha   90.00
_cell.angle_beta   90.00
_cell.angle_gamma   90.00
#
_symmetry.space_group_name_H-M   'P 1'
#
loop_
_entity.id
_entity.type
_entity.pdbx_description
1 polymer ?
#
loop_
_entity_poly.entity_id
_entity_poly.type
_entity_poly.pdbx_seq_one_letter_code
_entity_poly.pdbx_strand_id
1 'polypeptide(L)' 'MWDRFDDRAEYAGRGVVRAKTGSLRDVSALAGYVVTKDGALLSFAIIANGVVRPFVTRDWIDRSLARIAGCGCG' A
#
# COMPACT_ATOMS: atom_id res chain seq x y z
N MET A 1 -13.70 -8.37 3.17
CA MET A 1 -13.09 -7.42 4.14
C MET A 1 -11.63 -7.77 4.45
N TRP A 2 -11.01 -8.73 3.75
CA TRP A 2 -9.66 -9.22 4.08
C TRP A 2 -8.72 -9.24 2.87
N ASP A 3 -8.99 -8.40 1.88
CA ASP A 3 -8.33 -8.51 0.58
C ASP A 3 -7.59 -7.19 0.31
N ARG A 4 -6.29 -7.18 0.62
CA ARG A 4 -5.30 -6.16 0.24
C ARG A 4 -4.36 -6.86 -0.72
N PHE A 5 -3.94 -6.20 -1.78
CA PHE A 5 -3.04 -6.81 -2.76
C PHE A 5 -3.60 -8.09 -3.39
N ASP A 6 -4.91 -8.12 -3.64
CA ASP A 6 -5.66 -9.26 -4.18
C ASP A 6 -5.83 -9.20 -5.71
N ASP A 7 -5.70 -8.01 -6.30
CA ASP A 7 -5.70 -7.81 -7.74
C ASP A 7 -4.33 -8.03 -8.40
N ARG A 8 -4.34 -8.37 -9.69
CA ARG A 8 -3.13 -8.64 -10.48
C ARG A 8 -2.13 -7.47 -10.49
N ALA A 9 -2.64 -6.24 -10.46
CA ALA A 9 -1.81 -5.02 -10.42
C ALA A 9 -1.09 -4.82 -9.08
N GLU A 10 -1.47 -5.57 -8.05
CA GLU A 10 -1.08 -5.34 -6.67
C GLU A 10 -0.27 -6.51 -6.07
N TYR A 11 -0.21 -7.65 -6.76
CA TYR A 11 0.45 -8.87 -6.28
C TYR A 11 1.88 -8.69 -5.80
N ALA A 12 2.64 -7.76 -6.39
CA ALA A 12 4.00 -7.48 -5.94
C ALA A 12 4.06 -7.03 -4.47
N GLY A 13 3.00 -6.41 -3.93
CA GLY A 13 2.93 -6.01 -2.51
C GLY A 13 2.48 -7.13 -1.57
N ARG A 14 1.96 -8.25 -2.09
CA ARG A 14 1.37 -9.31 -1.27
C ARG A 14 2.44 -10.02 -0.42
N GLY A 15 2.23 -10.08 0.88
CA GLY A 15 3.13 -10.75 1.84
C GLY A 15 4.40 -9.97 2.20
N VAL A 16 4.84 -9.05 1.34
CA VAL A 16 6.03 -8.20 1.55
C VAL A 16 5.70 -6.81 2.09
N VAL A 17 4.46 -6.34 1.93
CA VAL A 17 3.95 -5.15 2.62
C VAL A 17 3.34 -5.56 3.96
N ARG A 18 3.86 -4.99 5.05
CA ARG A 18 3.35 -5.17 6.41
C ARG A 18 3.01 -3.80 6.98
N ALA A 19 1.73 -3.56 7.21
CA ALA A 19 1.25 -2.21 7.54
C ALA A 19 -0.02 -2.23 8.37
N LYS A 20 -0.29 -1.08 8.99
CA LYS A 20 -1.52 -0.82 9.73
C LYS A 20 -2.38 0.21 9.00
N THR A 21 -3.67 -0.09 8.94
CA THR A 21 -4.70 0.83 8.45
C THR A 21 -5.06 1.88 9.50
N GLY A 22 -5.26 3.11 9.04
CA GLY A 22 -5.92 4.19 9.77
C GLY A 22 -7.06 4.77 8.94
N SER A 23 -8.24 4.90 9.54
CA SER A 23 -9.43 5.43 8.85
C SER A 23 -10.16 6.42 9.76
N LEU A 24 -10.46 7.59 9.21
CA LEU A 24 -11.36 8.58 9.82
C LEU A 24 -12.36 9.04 8.76
N ARG A 25 -13.28 9.94 9.13
CA ARG A 25 -14.16 10.59 8.16
C ARG A 25 -13.30 11.31 7.12
N ASP A 26 -13.51 10.97 5.85
CA ASP A 26 -12.80 11.50 4.67
C ASP A 26 -11.27 11.31 4.69
N VAL A 27 -10.75 10.37 5.50
CA VAL A 27 -9.31 10.06 5.57
C VAL A 27 -9.08 8.56 5.42
N SER A 28 -8.12 8.19 4.57
CA SER A 28 -7.60 6.83 4.44
C SER A 28 -6.08 6.83 4.57
N ALA A 29 -5.55 6.03 5.48
CA ALA A 29 -4.13 5.94 5.74
C ALA A 29 -3.64 4.49 5.82
N LEU A 30 -2.40 4.27 5.39
CA LEU A 30 -1.67 3.02 5.51
C LEU A 30 -0.19 3.32 5.80
N ALA A 31 0.32 2.79 6.91
CA ALA A 31 1.71 3.00 7.33
C ALA A 31 2.35 1.69 7.78
N GLY A 32 3.63 1.52 7.46
CA GLY A 32 4.34 0.27 7.71
C GLY A 32 5.68 0.18 6.98
N TYR A 33 6.02 -1.05 6.57
CA TYR A 33 7.24 -1.32 5.81
C TYR A 33 6.97 -2.27 4.63
N VAL A 34 7.85 -2.19 3.63
CA VAL A 34 7.84 -3.03 2.44
C VAL A 34 9.25 -3.53 2.15
N VAL A 35 9.36 -4.80 1.79
CA VAL A 35 10.60 -5.37 1.22
C VAL A 35 10.52 -5.25 -0.29
N THR A 36 11.46 -4.52 -0.88
CA THR A 36 11.58 -4.36 -2.34
C THR A 36 12.10 -5.64 -3.00
N LYS A 37 11.99 -5.73 -4.32
CA LYS A 37 12.44 -6.89 -5.11
C LYS A 37 13.92 -7.21 -4.90
N ASP A 38 14.75 -6.20 -4.69
CA ASP A 38 16.20 -6.34 -4.51
C ASP A 38 16.59 -6.57 -3.03
N GLY A 39 15.60 -6.69 -2.14
CA GLY A 39 15.79 -7.00 -0.72
C GLY A 39 15.92 -5.79 0.20
N ALA A 40 15.84 -4.56 -0.31
CA ALA A 40 15.87 -3.37 0.54
C ALA A 40 14.58 -3.25 1.37
N LEU A 41 14.72 -2.98 2.67
CA LEU A 41 13.61 -2.71 3.60
C LEU A 41 13.34 -1.20 3.65
N LEU A 42 12.15 -0.79 3.23
CA LEU A 42 11.72 0.61 3.23
C LEU A 42 10.56 0.83 4.19
N SER A 43 10.61 1.90 4.98
CA SER A 43 9.46 2.38 5.76
C SER A 43 8.60 3.33 4.91
N PHE A 44 7.29 3.36 5.18
CA PHE A 44 6.38 4.26 4.48
C PHE A 44 5.21 4.72 5.36
N ALA A 45 4.65 5.87 5.00
CA ALA A 45 3.37 6.34 5.49
C ALA A 45 2.63 7.05 4.35
N ILE A 46 1.46 6.53 3.97
CA ILE A 46 0.59 7.15 2.97
C ILE A 46 -0.68 7.62 3.67
N ILE A 47 -0.99 8.91 3.55
CA ILE A 47 -2.17 9.55 4.14
C ILE A 47 -2.91 10.28 3.03
N ALA A 48 -4.13 9.87 2.76
CA ALA A 48 -5.05 10.54 1.83
C ALA A 48 -6.14 11.26 2.62
N ASN A 49 -6.26 12.57 2.39
CA ASN A 49 -7.31 13.43 2.96
C ASN A 49 -8.35 13.79 1.89
N GLY A 50 -9.55 14.18 2.31
CA GLY A 50 -10.64 14.54 1.39
C GLY A 50 -11.15 13.35 0.57
N VAL A 51 -11.08 12.15 1.14
CA VAL A 51 -11.41 10.90 0.46
C VAL A 51 -12.92 10.78 0.28
N VAL A 52 -13.38 11.00 -0.95
CA VAL A 52 -14.79 10.82 -1.34
C VAL A 52 -15.13 9.40 -1.80
N ARG A 53 -14.12 8.60 -2.18
CA ARG A 53 -14.28 7.22 -2.68
C ARG A 53 -13.29 6.28 -1.98
N PRO A 54 -13.60 5.77 -0.78
CA PRO A 54 -12.62 5.08 0.07
C PRO A 54 -12.04 3.80 -0.53
N PHE A 55 -12.83 3.03 -1.29
CA PHE A 55 -12.34 1.82 -1.96
C PHE A 55 -11.37 2.14 -3.10
N VAL A 56 -11.69 3.14 -3.93
CA VAL A 56 -10.78 3.58 -5.02
C VAL A 56 -9.46 4.11 -4.45
N THR A 57 -9.53 4.86 -3.34
CA THR A 57 -8.32 5.34 -2.64
C THR A 57 -7.53 4.16 -2.05
N ARG A 58 -8.21 3.16 -1.47
CA ARG A 58 -7.61 1.89 -1.02
C ARG A 58 -6.76 1.26 -2.12
N ASP A 59 -7.34 1.07 -3.29
CA ASP A 59 -6.69 0.36 -4.42
C ASP A 59 -5.53 1.19 -4.95
N TRP A 60 -5.68 2.51 -4.99
CA TRP A 60 -4.59 3.41 -5.37
C TRP A 60 -3.39 3.31 -4.41
N ILE A 61 -3.65 3.23 -3.10
CA ILE A 61 -2.61 3.00 -2.09
C ILE A 61 -1.92 1.65 -2.32
N ASP A 62 -2.68 0.56 -2.52
CA ASP A 62 -2.11 -0.78 -2.73
C ASP A 62 -1.28 -0.87 -4.01
N ARG A 63 -1.76 -0.32 -5.12
CA ARG A 63 -1.02 -0.27 -6.38
C ARG A 63 0.26 0.54 -6.27
N SER A 64 0.25 1.62 -5.49
CA SER A 64 1.44 2.43 -5.23
C SER A 64 2.50 1.62 -4.47
N LEU A 65 2.09 0.88 -3.44
CA LEU A 65 2.99 0.03 -2.67
C LEU A 65 3.45 -1.21 -3.44
N ALA A 66 2.61 -1.79 -4.28
CA ALA A 66 3.00 -2.87 -5.17
C ALA A 66 4.06 -2.43 -6.19
N ARG A 67 3.97 -1.19 -6.70
CA ARG A 67 5.03 -0.61 -7.53
C ARG A 67 6.34 -0.49 -6.76
N ILE A 68 6.31 0.04 -5.54
CA ILE A 68 7.50 0.15 -4.68
C ILE A 68 8.09 -1.25 -4.39
N ALA A 69 7.24 -2.23 -4.08
CA ALA A 69 7.67 -3.62 -3.84
C ALA A 69 8.33 -4.24 -5.07
N GLY A 70 7.85 -3.90 -6.27
CA GLY A 70 8.43 -4.36 -7.55
C GLY A 70 9.67 -3.59 -7.99
N CYS A 71 9.99 -2.44 -7.38
CA CYS A 71 11.17 -1.66 -7.71
C CYS A 71 12.46 -2.34 -7.21
N GLY A 72 13.53 -2.11 -7.97
CA GLY A 72 14.89 -2.54 -7.65
C GLY A 72 15.84 -1.35 -7.65
N CYS A 73 15.60 -0.39 -6.76
CA CYS A 73 16.45 0.80 -6.63
C CYS A 73 17.68 0.43 -5.78
N GLY A 74 18.57 -0.38 -6.36
CA GLY A 74 19.94 -0.61 -5.90
C GLY A 74 20.94 0.16 -6.75
#